data_AF-A0AAW6TZP0-F1
#
_entry.id   AF-A0AAW6TZP0-F1
#
_cell.length_a   1.000
_cell.length_b   1.000
_cell.length_c   1.000
_cell.angle_alpha   90.00
_cell.angle_beta   90.00
_cell.angle_gamma   90.00
#
_symmetry.space_group_name_H-M   'P 1'
#
loop_
_entity.id
_entity.type
_entity.pdbx_description
1 polymer ?
#
loop_
_entity_poly.entity_id
_entity_poly.type
_entity_poly.pdbx_seq_one_letter_code
_entity_poly.pdbx_strand_id
1 'polypeptide(L)' 'MFGIEDKYVAIVYLLCIASSVLCVAYGLANWNRGEDKPRAEDVQWAQQEKRVEDEL' A
#
# COMPACT_ATOMS: atom_id res chain seq x y z
N MET A 1 -10.38 14.51 34.18
CA MET A 1 -10.66 15.03 32.83
C MET A 1 -9.86 14.22 31.80
N PHE A 2 -10.42 13.14 31.27
CA PHE A 2 -10.08 12.74 29.89
C PHE A 2 -11.05 13.41 28.88
N GLY A 3 -11.86 14.37 29.35
CA GLY A 3 -12.75 15.22 28.54
C GLY A 3 -13.94 14.52 27.92
N ILE A 4 -13.96 13.19 27.91
CA ILE A 4 -15.02 12.39 27.30
C ILE A 4 -15.88 11.80 28.43
N GLU A 5 -17.03 12.42 28.69
CA GLU A 5 -18.02 11.97 29.67
C GLU A 5 -18.82 10.77 29.14
N ASP A 6 -18.89 10.64 27.82
CA ASP A 6 -19.71 9.66 27.12
C ASP A 6 -18.88 8.50 26.53
N LYS A 7 -19.13 7.29 27.02
CA LYS A 7 -18.43 6.07 26.60
C LYS A 7 -18.56 5.78 25.10
N TYR A 8 -19.65 6.20 24.45
CA TYR A 8 -19.86 6.01 23.02
C TYR A 8 -18.91 6.88 22.21
N VAL A 9 -18.65 8.11 22.64
CA VAL A 9 -17.69 9.00 21.94
C VAL A 9 -16.27 8.43 21.98
N ALA A 10 -15.85 7.86 23.11
CA ALA A 10 -14.55 7.18 23.22
C ALA A 10 -14.47 5.96 22.28
N ILE A 11 -15.54 5.18 22.19
CA ILE A 11 -15.62 4.02 21.27
C ILE A 11 -15.55 4.47 19.81
N VAL A 12 -16.21 5.56 19.43
CA VAL A 12 -16.16 6.09 18.05
C VAL A 12 -14.74 6.50 17.68
N TYR A 13 -14.02 7.20 18.55
CA TYR A 13 -12.62 7.54 18.30
C TYR A 13 -11.75 6.29 18.12
N LEU A 14 -11.93 5.29 18.97
CA LEU A 14 -11.22 4.01 18.83
C LEU A 14 -11.56 3.30 17.52
N LEU A 15 -12.84 3.31 17.11
CA LEU A 15 -13.29 2.73 15.85
C LEU A 15 -12.70 3.44 14.64
N CYS A 16 -12.64 4.78 14.65
CA CYS A 16 -12.04 5.57 13.60
C CYS A 16 -10.56 5.23 13.43
N ILE A 17 -9.81 5.16 14.55
CA ILE A 17 -8.39 4.79 14.52
C ILE A 17 -8.24 3.35 13.99
N ALA A 18 -9.04 2.41 14.49
CA ALA A 18 -9.00 1.02 14.03
C ALA A 18 -9.31 0.91 12.53
N SER A 19 -10.30 1.65 12.03
CA SER A 19 -10.65 1.70 10.61
C SER A 19 -9.49 2.23 9.76
N SER A 20 -8.85 3.34 10.17
CA SER A 20 -7.68 3.86 9.47
C SER A 20 -6.53 2.85 9.44
N VAL A 21 -6.27 2.15 10.55
CA VAL A 21 -5.25 1.10 10.62
C VAL A 21 -5.60 -0.06 9.68
N LEU A 22 -6.86 -0.49 9.63
CA LEU A 22 -7.31 -1.55 8.72
C LEU A 22 -7.12 -1.15 7.26
N CYS A 23 -7.43 0.08 6.87
CA CYS A 23 -7.21 0.57 5.51
C CYS A 23 -5.74 0.53 5.12
N VAL A 24 -4.84 1.01 6.00
CA VAL A 24 -3.40 1.00 5.76
C VAL A 24 -2.88 -0.44 5.69
N ALA A 25 -3.26 -1.29 6.64
CA ALA A 25 -2.85 -2.69 6.69
C ALA A 25 -3.30 -3.47 5.44
N TYR A 26 -4.54 -3.26 5.00
CA TYR A 26 -5.06 -3.84 3.77
C TYR A 26 -4.29 -3.33 2.55
N GLY A 27 -4.05 -2.02 2.48
CA GLY A 27 -3.22 -1.41 1.45
C GLY A 27 -1.85 -2.05 1.36
N LEU A 28 -1.12 -2.16 2.48
CA LEU A 28 0.20 -2.81 2.54
C LEU A 28 0.13 -4.28 2.12
N ALA A 29 -0.86 -5.04 2.61
CA ALA A 29 -1.00 -6.46 2.30
C ALA A 29 -1.37 -6.73 0.84
N ASN A 30 -2.09 -5.79 0.21
CA ASN A 30 -2.57 -5.92 -1.17
C ASN A 30 -1.73 -5.14 -2.18
N TRP A 31 -0.79 -4.30 -1.73
CA TRP A 31 0.07 -3.47 -2.59
C TRP A 31 0.84 -4.31 -3.62
N ASN A 32 1.30 -5.49 -3.22
CA ASN A 32 2.13 -6.36 -4.07
C ASN A 32 1.36 -7.56 -4.68
N ARG A 33 0.03 -7.56 -4.60
CA ARG A 33 -0.81 -8.67 -5.10
C ARG A 33 -1.26 -8.48 -6.55
N GLY A 34 -1.10 -7.28 -7.11
CA GLY A 34 -1.49 -6.93 -8.47
C GLY A 34 -0.37 -7.01 -9.50
N GLU A 35 0.83 -7.47 -9.12
CA GLU A 35 1.90 -7.65 -10.09
C GLU A 35 1.62 -8.91 -10.90
N ASP A 36 1.00 -8.71 -12.07
CA ASP A 36 1.18 -9.58 -13.22
C ASP A 36 2.70 -9.79 -13.32
N LYS A 37 3.16 -11.02 -13.08
CA LYS A 37 4.59 -11.32 -13.14
C LYS A 37 5.10 -10.79 -14.48
N PRO A 38 6.16 -9.96 -14.50
CA PRO A 38 6.66 -9.39 -15.75
C PRO A 38 6.81 -10.51 -16.77
N ARG A 39 6.13 -10.38 -17.91
CA ARG A 39 6.22 -11.41 -18.94
C ARG A 39 7.66 -11.41 -19.45
N ALA A 40 8.10 -12.55 -19.97
CA ALA A 40 9.47 -12.67 -20.47
C ALA A 40 9.82 -11.57 -21.49
N GLU A 41 8.82 -11.13 -22.28
CA GLU A 41 8.90 -9.98 -23.19
C GLU A 41 9.22 -8.65 -22.48
N ASP A 42 8.58 -8.35 -21.35
CA ASP A 42 8.79 -7.11 -20.58
C ASP A 42 10.20 -7.06 -19.98
N VAL A 43 10.72 -8.22 -19.53
CA VAL A 43 12.09 -8.34 -18.99
C VAL A 43 13.15 -8.15 -20.09
N GLN A 44 12.91 -8.69 -21.28
CA GLN A 44 13.81 -8.55 -22.44
C GLN A 44 13.87 -7.10 -22.92
N TRP A 45 12.73 -6.42 -22.96
CA TRP A 45 12.66 -5.01 -23.37
C TRP A 45 13.41 -4.11 -22.39
N ALA A 46 13.19 -4.28 -21.08
CA ALA A 46 13.91 -3.54 -20.03
C ALA A 46 15.44 -3.75 -20.06
N GLN A 47 15.91 -4.94 -20.48
CA GLN A 47 17.35 -5.19 -20.67
C GLN A 47 17.90 -4.49 -21.91
N GLN A 48 17.12 -4.43 -23.00
CA GLN A 48 17.54 -3.73 -24.22
C GLN A 48 17.59 -2.22 -24.02
N GLU A 49 16.62 -1.62 -23.34
CA GLU A 49 16.65 -0.19 -22.99
C GLU A 49 17.90 0.17 -22.19
N LYS A 50 18.21 -0.61 -21.14
CA LYS A 50 19.43 -0.40 -20.34
C LYS A 50 20.70 -0.48 -21.18
N ARG A 51 20.79 -1.44 -22.11
CA ARG A 51 21.94 -1.56 -23.01
C ARG A 51 22.09 -0.32 -23.89
N VAL A 52 21.00 0.17 -24.46
CA VAL A 52 21.03 1.35 -25.33
C VAL A 52 21.42 2.61 -24.55
N GLU A 53 20.97 2.74 -23.29
CA GLU A 53 21.33 3.87 -22.42
C GLU A 53 22.79 3.79 -21.92
N ASP A 54 23.30 2.61 -21.59
CA ASP A 54 24.72 2.42 -21.21
C ASP A 54 25.67 2.58 -22.41
N GLU A 55 25.20 2.36 -23.65
CA GLU A 55 25.98 2.51 -24.89
C GLU A 55 25.96 3.94 -25.47
N LEU A 56 25.19 4.87 -24.90
CA LEU A 56 25.06 6.29 -25.32
C LEU A 56 26.03 7.22 -24.58
#